data_AF-A0A3N5Z8Y0-F1
#
_entry.id   AF-A0A3N5Z8Y0-F1
#
_cell.length_a   1.000
_cell.length_b   1.000
_cell.length_c   1.000
_cell.angle_alpha   90.00
_cell.angle_beta   90.00
_cell.angle_gamma   90.00
#
_symmetry.space_group_name_H-M   'P 1'
#
loop_
_entity.id
_entity.type
_entity.pdbx_description
1 polymer ?
#
loop_
_entity_poly.entity_id
_entity_poly.type
_entity_poly.pdbx_seq_one_letter_code
_entity_poly.pdbx_strand_id
1 'polypeptide(L)'
;MTAVQWRALALAGLVAGLVQVAAGVTMYLAGVYFAPWSALVNLVVLAACIVAGNVWSRTHVFEGRTTYLRALLVGVVIAVSTGLVYITYNVVSVSFVHPHFLEDMVQARFAARQAMALDPSGASQALHSLRAETTLGLIVANNFRFLCVTGTVLSALIAVPLAFIGKRSSGTAAAGATTGARKPQSLP
;
A
#
# COMPACT_ATOMS: atom_id res chain seq x y z
N MET A 1 -0.88 -12.85 -26.12
CA MET A 1 -0.67 -12.40 -24.72
C MET A 1 -0.09 -10.99 -24.80
N THR A 2 -0.83 -9.97 -24.38
CA THR A 2 -0.30 -8.59 -24.35
C THR A 2 0.79 -8.51 -23.30
N ALA A 3 1.95 -7.97 -23.68
CA ALA A 3 3.08 -7.81 -22.78
C ALA A 3 2.70 -6.86 -21.64
N VAL A 4 2.94 -7.26 -20.39
CA VAL A 4 2.72 -6.41 -19.23
C VAL A 4 3.66 -5.20 -19.33
N GLN A 5 3.09 -4.00 -19.32
CA GLN A 5 3.87 -2.76 -19.35
C GLN A 5 4.48 -2.47 -17.96
N TRP A 6 5.55 -3.17 -17.62
CA TRP A 6 6.22 -3.07 -16.31
C TRP A 6 6.63 -1.64 -15.94
N ARG A 7 7.05 -0.83 -16.92
CA ARG A 7 7.44 0.57 -16.70
C ARG A 7 6.28 1.41 -16.17
N ALA A 8 5.08 1.21 -16.72
CA ALA A 8 3.88 1.91 -16.32
C ALA A 8 3.48 1.57 -14.87
N LEU A 9 3.54 0.28 -14.51
CA LEU A 9 3.25 -0.19 -13.15
C LEU A 9 4.27 0.31 -12.13
N ALA A 10 5.56 0.29 -12.49
CA ALA A 10 6.62 0.82 -11.65
C ALA A 10 6.45 2.33 -11.40
N LEU A 11 6.11 3.11 -12.43
CA LEU A 11 5.81 4.54 -12.30
C LEU A 11 4.61 4.79 -11.37
N ALA A 12 3.53 4.02 -11.52
CA ALA A 12 2.38 4.11 -10.62
C ALA A 12 2.78 3.80 -9.17
N GLY A 13 3.63 2.78 -8.97
CA GLY A 13 4.19 2.43 -7.67
C GLY A 13 5.11 3.51 -7.08
N LEU A 14 5.91 4.19 -7.91
CA LEU A 14 6.75 5.31 -7.49
C LEU A 14 5.91 6.50 -7.04
N VAL A 15 4.87 6.86 -7.81
CA VAL A 15 3.94 7.94 -7.45
C VAL A 15 3.22 7.61 -6.15
N ALA A 16 2.73 6.38 -5.99
CA ALA A 16 2.15 5.91 -4.73
C ALA A 16 3.13 6.02 -3.55
N GLY A 17 4.39 5.64 -3.77
CA GLY A 17 5.48 5.83 -2.80
C GLY A 17 5.67 7.28 -2.39
N LEU A 18 5.68 8.21 -3.35
CA LEU A 18 5.81 9.65 -3.06
C LEU A 18 4.61 10.19 -2.29
N VAL A 19 3.38 9.78 -2.64
CA VAL A 19 2.17 10.14 -1.89
C VAL A 19 2.25 9.62 -0.45
N GLN A 20 2.71 8.38 -0.26
CA GLN A 20 2.90 7.79 1.06
C GLN A 20 3.91 8.56 1.90
N VAL A 21 5.05 8.94 1.31
CA VAL A 21 6.08 9.75 1.97
C VAL A 21 5.53 11.12 2.35
N ALA A 22 4.83 11.80 1.43
CA ALA A 22 4.21 13.10 1.69
C ALA A 22 3.20 13.04 2.84
N ALA A 23 2.38 11.98 2.91
CA ALA A 23 1.47 11.75 4.02
C ALA A 23 2.24 11.56 5.35
N GLY A 24 3.32 10.79 5.34
CA GLY A 24 4.20 10.59 6.50
C GLY A 24 4.82 11.90 7.00
N VAL A 25 5.37 12.72 6.10
CA VAL A 25 5.92 14.04 6.41
C VAL A 25 4.86 14.96 6.98
N THR A 26 3.67 15.00 6.38
CA THR A 26 2.57 15.84 6.85
C THR A 26 2.14 15.46 8.26
N MET A 27 2.03 14.16 8.56
CA MET A 27 1.74 13.67 9.90
C MET A 27 2.84 14.01 10.91
N TYR A 28 4.10 13.97 10.48
CA TYR A 28 5.24 14.37 11.31
C TYR A 28 5.19 15.86 11.65
N LEU A 29 5.00 16.72 10.66
CA LEU A 29 4.88 18.17 10.86
C LEU A 29 3.66 18.56 11.70
N ALA A 30 2.58 17.79 11.62
CA ALA A 30 1.39 17.98 12.46
C ALA A 30 1.55 17.42 13.88
N GLY A 31 2.69 16.79 14.23
CA GLY A 31 2.94 16.19 15.55
C GLY A 31 2.13 14.93 15.85
N VAL A 32 1.36 14.42 14.88
CA VAL A 32 0.48 13.26 15.04
C VAL A 32 1.11 11.95 14.59
N TYR A 33 2.34 11.98 14.07
CA TYR A 33 3.04 10.81 13.55
C TYR A 33 3.17 9.67 14.57
N PHE A 34 3.38 10.00 15.85
CA PHE A 34 3.51 9.01 16.92
C PHE A 34 2.17 8.57 17.52
N ALA A 35 1.04 9.10 17.04
CA ALA A 35 -0.26 8.71 17.55
C ALA A 35 -0.63 7.28 17.09
N PRO A 36 -1.35 6.48 17.90
CA PRO A 36 -1.71 5.09 17.56
C PRO A 36 -2.49 4.96 16.24
N TRP A 37 -3.24 6.01 15.87
CA TRP A 37 -4.05 6.06 14.66
C TRP A 37 -3.25 6.45 13.39
N SER A 38 -2.01 6.92 13.51
CA SER A 38 -1.19 7.29 12.34
C SER A 38 -0.90 6.07 11.45
N ALA A 39 -0.76 4.89 12.06
CA ALA A 39 -0.61 3.62 11.35
C ALA A 39 -1.83 3.31 10.48
N LEU A 40 -3.04 3.63 10.96
CA LEU A 40 -4.28 3.46 10.20
C LEU A 40 -4.33 4.42 9.00
N VAL A 41 -3.88 5.67 9.17
CA VAL A 41 -3.80 6.62 8.06
C VAL A 41 -2.86 6.10 6.98
N ASN A 42 -1.66 5.67 7.37
CA ASN A 42 -0.71 5.07 6.42
C ASN A 42 -1.30 3.85 5.69
N LEU A 43 -2.04 3.00 6.39
CA LEU A 43 -2.71 1.84 5.82
C LEU A 43 -3.78 2.25 4.80
N VAL A 44 -4.60 3.24 5.13
CA VAL A 44 -5.66 3.77 4.26
C VAL A 44 -5.08 4.42 3.02
N VAL A 45 -4.00 5.21 3.15
CA VAL A 45 -3.32 5.83 2.01
C VAL A 45 -2.74 4.76 1.09
N LEU A 46 -2.09 3.72 1.64
CA LEU A 46 -1.58 2.61 0.84
C LEU A 46 -2.71 1.86 0.12
N ALA A 47 -3.82 1.58 0.81
CA ALA A 47 -4.99 0.92 0.21
C ALA A 47 -5.58 1.77 -0.92
N ALA A 48 -5.73 3.09 -0.72
CA ALA A 48 -6.21 4.01 -1.74
C ALA A 48 -5.29 4.02 -2.97
N CYS A 49 -3.97 4.02 -2.77
CA CYS A 49 -3.00 3.94 -3.87
C CYS A 49 -3.11 2.62 -4.64
N ILE A 50 -3.29 1.49 -3.95
CA ILE A 50 -3.48 0.18 -4.60
C ILE A 50 -4.79 0.16 -5.41
N VAL A 51 -5.89 0.70 -4.87
CA VAL A 51 -7.17 0.80 -5.59
C VAL A 51 -7.02 1.69 -6.83
N ALA A 52 -6.48 2.90 -6.67
CA ALA A 52 -6.27 3.84 -7.76
C ALA A 52 -5.37 3.25 -8.85
N GLY A 53 -4.26 2.60 -8.46
CA GLY A 53 -3.35 1.94 -9.39
C GLY A 53 -4.00 0.76 -10.11
N ASN A 54 -4.88 0.00 -9.47
CA ASN A 54 -5.66 -1.05 -10.11
C ASN A 54 -6.68 -0.50 -11.12
N VAL A 55 -7.41 0.57 -10.76
CA VAL A 55 -8.37 1.24 -11.65
C VAL A 55 -7.67 1.82 -12.88
N TRP A 56 -6.53 2.47 -12.66
CA TRP A 56 -5.70 3.01 -13.75
C TRP A 56 -5.11 1.91 -14.64
N SER A 57 -4.56 0.84 -14.04
CA SER A 57 -3.99 -0.28 -14.81
C SER A 57 -5.05 -1.03 -15.61
N ARG A 58 -6.28 -1.12 -15.10
CA ARG A 58 -7.41 -1.71 -15.84
C ARG A 58 -7.67 -0.95 -17.14
N THR A 59 -7.63 0.39 -17.11
CA THR A 59 -7.96 1.23 -18.27
C THR A 59 -6.78 1.35 -19.25
N HIS A 60 -5.55 1.47 -18.75
CA HIS A 60 -4.38 1.79 -19.58
C HIS A 60 -3.51 0.59 -19.97
N VAL A 61 -3.51 -0.49 -19.16
CA VAL A 61 -2.61 -1.65 -19.36
C VAL A 61 -3.38 -2.89 -19.81
N PHE A 62 -4.59 -3.09 -19.31
CA PHE A 62 -5.35 -4.33 -19.52
C PHE A 62 -6.62 -4.18 -20.38
N GLU A 63 -6.80 -3.05 -21.08
CA GLU A 63 -7.90 -2.82 -22.02
C GLU A 63 -9.28 -3.14 -21.42
N GLY A 64 -9.49 -2.81 -20.15
CA GLY A 64 -10.73 -3.03 -19.42
C GLY A 64 -10.92 -4.41 -18.79
N ARG A 65 -10.06 -5.40 -19.10
CA ARG A 65 -10.17 -6.78 -18.60
C ARG A 65 -9.18 -7.08 -17.46
N THR A 66 -9.70 -7.02 -16.22
CA THR A 66 -8.94 -7.38 -15.02
C THR A 66 -9.33 -8.77 -14.52
N THR A 67 -8.34 -9.66 -14.38
CA THR A 67 -8.45 -10.93 -13.65
C THR A 67 -7.87 -10.77 -12.25
N TYR A 68 -8.29 -11.65 -11.32
CA TYR A 68 -7.79 -11.65 -9.93
C TYR A 68 -6.26 -11.61 -9.84
N LEU A 69 -5.58 -12.49 -10.59
CA LEU A 69 -4.11 -12.57 -10.59
C LEU A 69 -3.45 -11.28 -11.11
N ARG A 70 -4.05 -10.61 -12.10
CA ARG A 70 -3.53 -9.32 -12.61
C ARG A 70 -3.70 -8.21 -11.58
N ALA A 71 -4.85 -8.13 -10.92
CA ALA A 71 -5.09 -7.14 -9.88
C ALA A 71 -4.17 -7.33 -8.67
N LEU A 72 -3.97 -8.59 -8.26
CA LEU A 72 -3.02 -8.97 -7.22
C LEU A 72 -1.60 -8.55 -7.59
N LEU A 73 -1.15 -8.86 -8.81
CA LEU A 73 0.19 -8.52 -9.27
C LEU A 73 0.42 -7.00 -9.30
N VAL A 74 -0.56 -6.22 -9.78
CA VAL A 74 -0.50 -4.76 -9.78
C VAL A 74 -0.31 -4.22 -8.37
N GLY A 75 -1.13 -4.66 -7.41
CA GLY A 75 -1.03 -4.15 -6.05
C GLY A 75 0.26 -4.58 -5.34
N VAL A 76 0.77 -5.80 -5.61
CA VAL A 76 2.09 -6.23 -5.11
C VAL A 76 3.21 -5.35 -5.67
N VAL A 77 3.21 -5.07 -6.98
CA VAL A 77 4.22 -4.20 -7.61
C VAL A 77 4.17 -2.79 -7.02
N ILE A 78 2.96 -2.24 -6.82
CA ILE A 78 2.78 -0.94 -6.17
C ILE A 78 3.30 -0.97 -4.73
N ALA A 79 2.96 -1.99 -3.94
CA ALA A 79 3.39 -2.12 -2.55
C ALA A 79 4.92 -2.20 -2.43
N VAL A 80 5.57 -3.03 -3.26
CA VAL A 80 7.03 -3.16 -3.28
C VAL A 80 7.69 -1.83 -3.68
N SER A 81 7.20 -1.19 -4.75
CA SER A 81 7.75 0.10 -5.22
C SER A 81 7.57 1.20 -4.18
N THR A 82 6.40 1.25 -3.54
CA THR A 82 6.10 2.19 -2.44
C THR A 82 7.05 1.93 -1.27
N GLY A 83 7.25 0.66 -0.90
CA GLY A 83 8.19 0.25 0.13
C GLY A 83 9.61 0.72 -0.15
N LEU A 84 10.09 0.57 -1.40
CA LEU A 84 11.41 1.02 -1.82
C LEU A 84 11.57 2.55 -1.73
N VAL A 85 10.59 3.31 -2.20
CA VAL A 85 10.60 4.79 -2.07
C VAL A 85 10.61 5.18 -0.60
N TYR A 86 9.77 4.54 0.21
CA TYR A 86 9.65 4.85 1.63
C TYR A 86 10.94 4.57 2.40
N ILE A 87 11.62 3.44 2.17
CA ILE A 87 12.91 3.17 2.83
C ILE A 87 14.00 4.11 2.35
N THR A 88 14.03 4.44 1.06
CA THR A 88 15.02 5.37 0.50
C THR A 88 14.86 6.74 1.15
N TYR A 89 13.62 7.22 1.28
CA TYR A 89 13.31 8.44 2.01
C TYR A 89 13.76 8.36 3.47
N ASN A 90 13.45 7.28 4.20
CA ASN A 90 13.86 7.16 5.61
C ASN A 90 15.39 7.17 5.77
N VAL A 91 16.12 6.47 4.91
CA VAL A 91 17.59 6.46 4.94
C VAL A 91 18.13 7.87 4.69
N VAL A 92 17.66 8.57 3.65
CA VAL A 92 18.09 9.93 3.33
C VAL A 92 17.71 10.91 4.45
N SER A 93 16.49 10.81 4.96
CA SER A 93 15.97 11.67 6.01
C SER A 93 16.78 11.53 7.30
N VAL A 94 16.99 10.29 7.79
CA VAL A 94 17.75 10.06 9.02
C VAL A 94 19.23 10.38 8.84
N SER A 95 19.81 10.15 7.65
CA SER A 95 21.24 10.37 7.44
C SER A 95 21.60 11.86 7.23
N PHE A 96 20.74 12.63 6.57
CA PHE A 96 21.09 13.98 6.12
C PHE A 96 20.17 15.09 6.64
N VAL A 97 18.89 14.80 6.88
CA VAL A 97 17.90 15.85 7.17
C VAL A 97 17.61 15.97 8.67
N HIS A 98 17.43 14.84 9.36
CA HIS A 98 17.11 14.76 10.79
C HIS A 98 17.88 13.60 11.44
N PRO A 99 19.17 13.80 11.78
CA PRO A 99 19.98 12.78 12.42
C PRO A 99 19.48 12.36 13.81
N HIS A 100 18.69 13.21 14.48
CA HIS A 100 18.15 12.95 15.82
C HIS A 100 16.81 12.20 15.81
N PHE A 101 16.31 11.82 14.63
CA PHE A 101 15.02 11.15 14.48
C PHE A 101 14.97 9.81 15.24
N LEU A 102 16.08 9.10 15.33
CA LEU A 102 16.15 7.84 16.07
C LEU A 102 15.98 8.05 17.56
N GLU A 103 16.65 9.07 18.12
CA GLU A 103 16.49 9.48 19.51
C GLU A 103 15.05 9.90 19.82
N ASP A 104 14.44 10.72 18.96
CA ASP A 104 13.04 11.13 19.10
C ASP A 104 12.10 9.92 19.10
N MET A 105 12.35 8.93 18.23
CA MET A 105 11.54 7.72 18.18
C MET A 105 11.71 6.84 19.43
N VAL A 106 12.94 6.74 19.97
CA VAL A 106 13.18 6.04 21.25
C VAL A 106 12.42 6.72 22.38
N GLN A 107 12.50 8.05 22.47
CA GLN A 107 11.81 8.82 23.51
C GLN A 107 10.29 8.68 23.38
N ALA A 108 9.73 8.78 22.18
CA ALA A 108 8.30 8.60 21.94
C ALA A 108 7.82 7.19 22.33
N ARG A 109 8.57 6.14 21.96
CA ARG A 109 8.24 4.76 22.35
C ARG A 109 8.36 4.53 23.84
N PHE A 110 9.36 5.13 24.47
CA PHE A 110 9.54 5.04 25.91
C PHE A 110 8.40 5.72 26.67
N ALA A 111 8.02 6.93 26.27
CA ALA A 111 6.87 7.64 26.82
C ALA A 111 5.56 6.84 26.64
N ALA A 112 5.35 6.25 25.48
CA ALA A 112 4.20 5.38 25.23
C ALA A 112 4.20 4.12 26.11
N ARG A 113 5.36 3.48 26.32
CA ARG A 113 5.50 2.32 27.23
C ARG A 113 5.28 2.71 28.69
N GLN A 114 5.79 3.85 29.15
CA GLN A 114 5.54 4.34 30.51
C GLN A 114 4.07 4.66 30.75
N ALA A 115 3.36 5.20 29.75
CA ALA A 115 1.92 5.41 29.86
C ALA A 115 1.13 4.08 30.00
N MET A 116 1.70 2.96 29.55
CA MET A 116 1.10 1.62 29.62
C MET A 116 1.62 0.75 30.78
N ALA A 117 2.79 1.07 31.36
CA ALA A 117 3.46 0.30 32.40
C ALA A 117 3.73 1.17 33.64
N LEU A 118 3.14 0.78 34.78
CA LEU A 118 3.22 1.49 36.06
C LEU A 118 4.54 1.28 36.84
N ASP A 119 5.52 0.55 36.30
CA ASP A 119 6.73 0.17 37.04
C ASP A 119 7.96 1.01 36.64
N PRO A 120 8.37 1.98 37.48
CA PRO A 120 9.54 2.83 37.23
C PRO A 120 10.88 2.12 37.44
N SER A 121 10.91 0.94 38.06
CA SER A 121 12.16 0.28 38.46
C SER A 121 12.98 -0.30 37.28
N GLY A 122 12.34 -0.58 36.14
CA GLY A 122 12.99 -1.10 34.92
C GLY A 122 13.24 -0.05 33.83
N ALA A 123 13.03 1.23 34.11
CA ALA A 123 13.05 2.32 33.11
C ALA A 123 14.37 2.42 32.32
N SER A 124 15.51 2.28 33.00
CA SER A 124 16.83 2.36 32.37
C SER A 124 17.09 1.17 31.44
N GLN A 125 16.73 -0.04 31.85
CA GLN A 125 16.87 -1.25 31.04
C GLN A 125 15.93 -1.22 29.81
N ALA A 126 14.71 -0.70 29.98
CA ALA A 126 13.76 -0.49 28.88
C ALA A 126 14.25 0.55 27.86
N LEU A 127 14.92 1.63 28.30
CA LEU A 127 15.55 2.60 27.40
C LEU A 127 16.71 1.98 26.61
N HIS A 128 17.56 1.20 27.27
CA HIS A 128 18.68 0.53 26.62
C HIS A 128 18.22 -0.48 25.56
N SER A 129 17.19 -1.28 25.85
CA SER A 129 16.62 -2.21 24.86
C SER A 129 15.97 -1.46 23.69
N LEU A 130 15.21 -0.39 23.96
CA LEU A 130 14.62 0.43 22.90
C LEU A 130 15.67 1.03 21.96
N ARG A 131 16.80 1.53 22.48
CA ARG A 131 17.90 2.02 21.64
C ARG A 131 18.50 0.92 20.77
N ALA A 132 18.74 -0.26 21.34
CA ALA A 132 19.26 -1.40 20.60
C ALA A 132 18.30 -1.89 19.49
N GLU A 133 17.00 -1.79 19.73
CA GLU A 133 15.94 -2.13 18.75
C GLU A 133 15.70 -1.01 17.72
N THR A 134 16.15 0.22 17.98
CA THR A 134 15.88 1.43 17.18
C THR A 134 17.08 1.78 16.31
N THR A 135 17.61 0.79 15.58
CA THR A 135 18.66 1.04 14.59
C THR A 135 18.06 1.35 13.23
N LEU A 136 18.72 2.22 12.44
CA LEU A 136 18.27 2.58 11.10
C LEU A 136 18.02 1.34 10.22
N GLY A 137 18.95 0.37 10.25
CA GLY A 137 18.83 -0.86 9.47
C GLY A 137 17.60 -1.69 9.85
N LEU A 138 17.31 -1.81 11.15
CA LEU A 138 16.18 -2.59 11.65
C LEU A 138 14.84 -1.88 11.35
N ILE A 139 14.80 -0.55 11.46
CA ILE A 139 13.63 0.27 11.07
C ILE A 139 13.34 0.13 9.59
N VAL A 140 14.36 0.29 8.76
CA VAL A 140 14.25 0.15 7.29
C VAL A 140 13.75 -1.24 6.92
N ALA A 141 14.36 -2.29 7.48
CA ALA A 141 13.96 -3.68 7.22
C ALA A 141 12.52 -3.97 7.68
N ASN A 142 12.15 -3.54 8.90
CA ASN A 142 10.81 -3.75 9.43
C ASN A 142 9.76 -2.96 8.65
N ASN A 143 10.02 -1.70 8.30
CA ASN A 143 9.08 -0.89 7.52
C ASN A 143 8.88 -1.46 6.12
N PHE A 144 9.95 -1.90 5.46
CA PHE A 144 9.86 -2.56 4.16
C PHE A 144 9.05 -3.85 4.24
N ARG A 145 9.39 -4.73 5.18
CA ARG A 145 8.67 -5.99 5.41
C ARG A 145 7.20 -5.73 5.69
N PHE A 146 6.90 -4.78 6.57
CA PHE A 146 5.54 -4.41 6.92
C PHE A 146 4.76 -3.91 5.68
N LEU A 147 5.32 -2.98 4.90
CA LEU A 147 4.67 -2.46 3.70
C LEU A 147 4.45 -3.55 2.64
N CYS A 148 5.43 -4.42 2.42
CA CYS A 148 5.30 -5.51 1.46
C CYS A 148 4.25 -6.54 1.89
N VAL A 149 4.28 -7.00 3.14
CA VAL A 149 3.32 -7.99 3.65
C VAL A 149 1.92 -7.40 3.68
N THR A 150 1.75 -6.24 4.32
CA THR A 150 0.46 -5.57 4.46
C THR A 150 -0.09 -5.16 3.09
N GLY A 151 0.75 -4.61 2.21
CA GLY A 151 0.37 -4.26 0.85
C GLY A 151 -0.04 -5.48 0.01
N THR A 152 0.61 -6.64 0.20
CA THR A 152 0.20 -7.88 -0.45
C THR A 152 -1.15 -8.37 0.05
N VAL A 153 -1.39 -8.34 1.36
CA VAL A 153 -2.69 -8.70 1.95
C VAL A 153 -3.77 -7.76 1.45
N LEU A 154 -3.55 -6.44 1.48
CA LEU A 154 -4.47 -5.45 0.95
C LEU A 154 -4.74 -5.68 -0.53
N SER A 155 -3.70 -5.97 -1.32
CA SER A 155 -3.85 -6.26 -2.73
C SER A 155 -4.71 -7.51 -2.98
N ALA A 156 -4.56 -8.55 -2.18
CA ALA A 156 -5.41 -9.74 -2.27
C ALA A 156 -6.86 -9.41 -1.95
N LEU A 157 -7.10 -8.66 -0.87
CA LEU A 157 -8.44 -8.22 -0.47
C LEU A 157 -9.11 -7.33 -1.53
N ILE A 158 -8.37 -6.41 -2.14
CA ILE A 158 -8.85 -5.49 -3.18
C ILE A 158 -9.09 -6.23 -4.51
N ALA A 159 -8.28 -7.25 -4.82
CA ALA A 159 -8.43 -8.02 -6.05
C ALA A 159 -9.74 -8.82 -6.10
N VAL A 160 -10.28 -9.25 -4.95
CA VAL A 160 -11.55 -9.99 -4.86
C VAL A 160 -12.73 -9.21 -5.48
N PRO A 161 -13.13 -8.03 -4.97
CA PRO A 161 -14.26 -7.29 -5.53
C PRO A 161 -14.04 -6.86 -6.99
N LEU A 162 -12.80 -6.50 -7.37
CA LEU A 162 -12.46 -6.13 -8.75
C LEU A 162 -12.68 -7.29 -9.74
N ALA A 163 -12.39 -8.52 -9.33
CA ALA A 163 -12.64 -9.71 -10.15
C ALA A 163 -14.14 -10.01 -10.31
N PHE A 164 -14.96 -9.74 -9.28
CA PHE A 164 -16.42 -9.91 -9.35
C PHE A 164 -17.10 -8.87 -10.25
N ILE A 165 -16.61 -7.63 -10.26
CA ILE A 165 -17.15 -6.56 -11.13
C ILE A 165 -16.95 -6.91 -12.62
N GLY A 166 -15.82 -7.54 -12.98
CA GLY A 166 -15.54 -7.96 -14.36
C GLY A 166 -16.43 -9.12 -14.86
N LYS A 167 -16.97 -9.96 -13.96
CA LYS A 167 -17.87 -11.06 -14.36
C LYS A 167 -19.28 -10.60 -14.69
N ARG A 168 -19.80 -9.55 -14.04
CA ARG A 168 -21.17 -9.08 -14.25
C ARG A 168 -21.39 -8.44 -15.63
N SER A 169 -20.42 -7.72 -16.17
CA SER A 169 -20.57 -7.08 -17.50
C SER A 169 -20.66 -8.07 -18.66
N SER A 170 -20.04 -9.25 -18.53
CA SER A 170 -20.04 -10.27 -19.58
C SER A 170 -21.35 -11.06 -19.66
N GLY A 171 -22.08 -11.18 -18.55
CA GLY A 171 -23.38 -11.88 -18.52
C GLY A 171 -24.52 -11.09 -19.19
N THR A 172 -24.50 -9.76 -19.07
CA THR A 172 -25.55 -8.90 -19.65
C THR A 172 -25.42 -8.78 -21.17
N ALA A 173 -24.20 -8.82 -21.71
CA ALA A 173 -23.98 -8.78 -23.16
C ALA A 173 -24.44 -10.06 -23.89
N ALA A 174 -24.34 -11.23 -23.23
CA ALA A 174 -24.79 -12.50 -23.81
C ALA A 174 -26.33 -12.62 -23.89
N ALA A 175 -27.06 -11.96 -22.98
CA ALA A 175 -28.53 -11.98 -22.97
C ALA A 175 -29.18 -11.10 -24.06
N GLY A 176 -28.46 -10.10 -24.60
CA GLY A 176 -28.94 -9.25 -25.70
C GLY A 176 -28.71 -9.82 -27.10
N ALA A 177 -27.82 -10.81 -27.25
CA ALA A 177 -27.46 -11.36 -28.56
C ALA A 177 -28.40 -12.51 -29.02
N THR A 178 -29.16 -13.13 -28.12
CA THR A 178 -30.05 -14.25 -28.44
C THR A 178 -31.45 -13.85 -28.90
N THR A 179 -31.82 -12.56 -28.83
CA THR A 179 -33.16 -12.08 -29.23
C THR A 179 -33.27 -11.69 -30.72
N GLY A 180 -32.16 -11.70 -31.47
CA GLY A 180 -32.11 -11.21 -32.87
C GLY A 180 -32.36 -12.25 -33.97
N ALA A 181 -32.42 -13.55 -33.67
CA ALA A 181 -32.58 -14.59 -34.68
C ALA A 181 -34.06 -14.93 -34.95
N ARG A 182 -34.88 -13.94 -35.33
CA ARG A 182 -36.23 -14.20 -35.85
C ARG A 182 -36.14 -14.47 -37.36
N LYS A 183 -36.27 -15.75 -37.72
CA LYS A 183 -36.48 -16.24 -39.09
C LYS A 183 -37.48 -15.35 -39.84
N PRO A 184 -37.20 -14.88 -41.07
CA PRO A 184 -38.27 -14.56 -42.00
C PRO A 184 -38.93 -15.89 -42.43
N GLN A 185 -40.14 -16.09 -41.92
CA GLN A 185 -41.11 -17.10 -42.34
C GLN A 185 -41.55 -16.79 -43.79
N SER A 186 -41.22 -17.72 -44.67
CA SER A 186 -42.06 -18.35 -45.70
C SER A 186 -43.00 -17.52 -46.61
N LEU A 187 -42.73 -17.68 -47.92
CA LEU A 187 -43.65 -18.14 -48.99
C LEU A 187 -44.75 -17.17 -49.48
N PRO A 188 -45.33 -17.36 -50.69
CA PRO A 188 -45.08 -18.37 -51.73
C PRO A 188 -44.32 -17.87 -52.97
#